data_AF-D3SLW4-F1
#
_entry.id   AF-D3SLW4-F1
#
_cell.length_a   1.000
_cell.length_b   1.000
_cell.length_c   1.000
_cell.angle_alpha   90.00
_cell.angle_beta   90.00
_cell.angle_gamma   90.00
#
_symmetry.space_group_name_H-M   'P 1'
#
loop_
_entity.id
_entity.type
_entity.pdbx_description
1 polymer ?
#
loop_
_entity_poly.entity_id
_entity_poly.type
_entity_poly.pdbx_seq_one_letter_code
_entity_poly.pdbx_strand_id
1 'polypeptide(L)'
;MAIRVLEKVSVEGLIKELTLRGWKEGKFNGKQAMFKEFENYLWVAVIEEYPYFLSLPKEESSKVHSEGMKKLIEEVSQLATQLNFSLPVKPGGGYHV
;
A
#
# COMPACT_ATOMS: atom_id res chain seq x y z
N MET A 1 -2.24 8.60 6.20
CA MET A 1 -3.10 8.46 4.99
C MET A 1 -2.97 7.02 4.48
N ALA A 2 -4.02 6.46 3.86
CA ALA A 2 -4.05 5.07 3.38
C ALA A 2 -4.43 5.03 1.91
N ILE A 3 -3.78 4.17 1.12
CA ILE A 3 -4.17 3.89 -0.27
C ILE A 3 -5.16 2.73 -0.21
N ARG A 4 -6.43 2.97 -0.54
CA ARG A 4 -7.47 1.93 -0.50
C ARG A 4 -7.75 1.43 -1.91
N VAL A 5 -7.80 0.13 -2.11
CA VAL A 5 -8.27 -0.45 -3.37
C VAL A 5 -9.80 -0.56 -3.29
N LEU A 6 -10.50 0.01 -4.28
CA LEU A 6 -11.97 0.09 -4.27
C LEU A 6 -12.64 -1.05 -5.05
N GLU A 7 -11.85 -2.02 -5.49
CA GLU A 7 -12.29 -3.18 -6.24
C GLU A 7 -11.77 -4.47 -5.59
N LYS A 8 -12.41 -5.58 -5.94
CA LYS A 8 -12.02 -6.90 -5.43
C LYS A 8 -10.72 -7.33 -6.09
N VAL A 9 -9.72 -7.64 -5.29
CA VAL A 9 -8.43 -8.17 -5.77
C VAL A 9 -8.30 -9.63 -5.38
N SER A 10 -7.69 -10.45 -6.24
CA SER A 10 -7.32 -11.81 -5.87
C SER A 10 -6.34 -11.79 -4.69
N VAL A 11 -6.78 -12.26 -3.53
CA VAL A 11 -5.98 -12.32 -2.29
C VAL A 11 -4.71 -13.13 -2.51
N GLU A 12 -4.83 -14.31 -3.11
CA GLU A 12 -3.68 -15.18 -3.40
C GLU A 12 -2.70 -14.54 -4.39
N GLY A 13 -3.22 -13.91 -5.44
CA GLY A 13 -2.40 -13.18 -6.41
C GLY A 13 -1.65 -12.00 -5.78
N LEU A 14 -2.34 -11.25 -4.92
CA LEU A 14 -1.75 -10.11 -4.21
C LEU A 14 -0.66 -10.57 -3.24
N ILE A 15 -0.90 -11.60 -2.43
CA ILE A 15 0.11 -12.15 -1.51
C ILE A 15 1.34 -12.64 -2.27
N LYS A 16 1.13 -13.35 -3.39
CA LYS A 16 2.22 -13.87 -4.22
C LYS A 16 3.11 -12.74 -4.76
N GLU A 17 2.51 -11.72 -5.38
CA GLU A 17 3.28 -10.61 -5.94
C GLU A 17 3.97 -9.76 -4.86
N LEU A 18 3.31 -9.55 -3.72
CA LEU A 18 3.92 -8.87 -2.57
C LEU A 18 5.12 -9.66 -2.03
N THR A 19 5.00 -10.99 -1.90
CA THR A 19 6.09 -11.86 -1.47
C THR A 19 7.28 -11.78 -2.43
N LEU A 20 7.03 -11.82 -3.74
CA LEU A 20 8.07 -11.67 -4.77
C LEU A 20 8.80 -10.32 -4.68
N ARG A 21 8.10 -9.26 -4.24
CA ARG A 21 8.66 -7.93 -3.99
C ARG A 21 9.30 -7.76 -2.61
N GLY A 22 9.48 -8.86 -1.87
CA GLY A 22 10.15 -8.89 -0.57
C GLY A 22 9.29 -8.46 0.62
N TRP A 23 7.97 -8.42 0.45
CA TRP A 23 7.05 -8.23 1.57
C TRP A 23 6.97 -9.53 2.40
N LYS A 24 6.82 -9.39 3.71
CA LYS A 24 6.71 -10.50 4.66
C LYS A 24 5.32 -10.57 5.24
N GLU A 25 4.79 -11.78 5.37
CA GLU A 25 3.49 -11.99 6.00
C GLU A 25 3.52 -11.67 7.50
N GLY A 26 2.39 -11.22 8.01
CA GLY A 26 2.16 -11.00 9.43
C GLY A 26 0.70 -10.68 9.73
N LYS A 27 0.46 -10.04 10.87
CA LYS A 27 -0.87 -9.58 11.28
C LYS A 27 -0.86 -8.10 11.61
N PHE A 28 -1.86 -7.38 11.12
CA PHE A 28 -2.08 -5.97 11.45
C PHE A 28 -3.50 -5.82 11.99
N ASN A 29 -3.65 -5.36 13.25
CA ASN A 29 -4.94 -5.24 13.93
C ASN A 29 -5.81 -6.51 13.86
N GLY A 30 -5.20 -7.68 14.01
CA GLY A 30 -5.90 -8.98 13.96
C GLY A 30 -6.23 -9.49 12.55
N LYS A 31 -5.96 -8.70 11.51
CA LYS A 31 -6.17 -9.08 10.10
C LYS A 31 -4.89 -9.58 9.45
N GLN A 32 -5.01 -10.39 8.40
CA GLN A 32 -3.88 -10.79 7.58
C GLN A 32 -3.28 -9.54 6.92
N ALA A 33 -1.96 -9.41 7.02
CA ALA A 33 -1.25 -8.27 6.45
C ALA A 33 0.11 -8.71 5.94
N MET A 34 0.66 -7.90 5.04
CA MET A 34 2.04 -8.01 4.61
C MET A 34 2.80 -6.73 4.95
N PHE A 35 4.08 -6.88 5.27
CA PHE A 35 4.94 -5.82 5.74
C PHE A 35 6.19 -5.71 4.89
N LYS A 36 6.60 -4.50 4.57
CA LYS A 36 7.89 -4.25 3.93
C LYS A 36 8.56 -3.08 4.61
N GLU A 37 9.78 -3.32 5.10
CA GLU A 37 10.63 -2.27 5.57
C GLU A 37 11.34 -1.63 4.38
N PHE A 38 11.24 -0.32 4.27
CA PHE A 38 11.88 0.43 3.20
C PHE A 38 12.45 1.72 3.80
N GLU A 39 13.77 1.84 3.85
CA GLU A 39 14.45 2.98 4.49
C GLU A 39 13.89 3.25 5.91
N ASN A 40 13.38 4.46 6.16
CA ASN A 40 12.78 4.88 7.42
C ASN A 40 11.25 4.66 7.46
N TYR A 41 10.74 3.75 6.63
CA TYR A 41 9.32 3.43 6.50
C TYR A 41 9.04 1.97 6.79
N LEU A 42 7.91 1.71 7.43
CA LEU A 42 7.23 0.44 7.47
C LEU A 42 5.99 0.55 6.60
N TRP A 43 6.00 -0.14 5.47
CA TRP A 43 4.82 -0.30 4.65
C TRP A 43 4.00 -1.48 5.13
N VAL A 44 2.69 -1.30 5.16
CA VAL A 44 1.73 -2.32 5.58
C VAL A 44 0.67 -2.46 4.50
N ALA A 45 0.48 -3.67 3.99
CA ALA A 45 -0.60 -4.04 3.08
C ALA A 45 -1.57 -4.91 3.86
N VAL A 46 -2.77 -4.42 4.14
CA VAL A 46 -3.81 -5.20 4.81
C VAL A 46 -4.57 -5.97 3.74
N ILE A 47 -4.57 -7.29 3.88
CA ILE A 47 -5.07 -8.23 2.88
C ILE A 47 -6.52 -8.58 3.22
N GLU A 48 -7.44 -7.96 2.49
CA GLU A 48 -8.88 -8.18 2.59
C GLU A 48 -9.47 -8.21 1.18
N GLU A 49 -10.78 -8.44 1.06
CA GLU A 49 -11.51 -8.35 -0.22
C GLU A 49 -11.27 -7.00 -0.92
N TYR A 50 -11.14 -5.93 -0.13
CA TYR A 50 -10.78 -4.57 -0.57
C TYR A 50 -9.49 -4.15 0.16
N PRO A 51 -8.31 -4.51 -0.35
CA PRO A 51 -7.06 -4.32 0.36
C PRO A 51 -6.71 -2.83 0.49
N TYR A 52 -5.93 -2.50 1.51
CA TYR A 52 -5.41 -1.14 1.67
C TYR A 52 -3.97 -1.13 2.14
N PHE A 53 -3.25 -0.07 1.74
CA PHE A 53 -1.84 0.11 2.01
C PHE A 53 -1.61 1.33 2.89
N LEU A 54 -0.68 1.18 3.84
CA LEU A 54 -0.26 2.22 4.78
C LEU A 54 1.25 2.40 4.66
N SER A 55 1.67 3.66 4.78
CA SER A 55 3.08 4.01 5.00
C SER A 55 3.20 4.58 6.41
N LEU A 56 3.88 3.85 7.28
CA LEU A 56 4.14 4.24 8.67
C LEU A 56 5.62 4.64 8.76
N PRO A 57 5.96 5.91 9.03
CA PRO A 57 7.35 6.25 9.23
C PRO A 57 7.84 5.73 10.57
N LYS A 58 9.10 5.34 10.61
CA LYS A 58 9.82 4.95 11.84
C LYS A 58 10.29 6.16 12.64
N GLU A 59 10.37 7.33 12.01
CA GLU A 59 10.74 8.61 12.61
C GLU A 59 9.63 9.65 12.41
N GLU A 60 9.25 10.36 13.46
CA GLU A 60 8.22 11.41 13.41
C GLU A 60 8.76 12.69 12.74
N SER A 61 8.70 12.72 11.41
CA SER A 61 8.94 13.93 10.62
C SER A 61 7.96 14.03 9.46
N SER A 62 7.24 15.15 9.36
CA SER A 62 6.20 15.36 8.34
C SER A 62 6.71 15.26 6.89
N LYS A 63 7.99 15.55 6.65
CA LYS A 63 8.64 15.36 5.35
C LYS A 63 8.76 13.88 4.99
N VAL A 64 9.21 13.09 5.96
CA VAL A 64 9.35 11.62 5.87
C VAL A 64 7.99 11.00 5.52
N HIS A 65 6.90 11.42 6.17
CA HIS A 65 5.54 10.93 5.84
C HIS A 65 5.14 11.11 4.35
N SER A 66 5.51 12.23 3.71
CA SER A 66 5.12 12.52 2.32
C SER A 66 5.94 11.71 1.31
N GLU A 67 7.23 11.55 1.57
CA GLU A 67 8.13 10.76 0.73
C GLU A 67 7.80 9.26 0.80
N GLY A 68 7.56 8.74 2.01
CA GLY A 68 7.17 7.35 2.20
C GLY A 68 5.84 7.01 1.55
N MET A 69 4.90 7.95 1.47
CA MET A 69 3.63 7.78 0.77
C MET A 69 3.81 7.80 -0.75
N LYS A 70 4.64 8.72 -1.28
CA LYS A 70 4.90 8.80 -2.73
C LYS A 70 5.53 7.51 -3.26
N LYS A 71 6.56 7.00 -2.58
CA LYS A 71 7.22 5.74 -2.94
C LYS A 71 6.28 4.54 -2.83
N LEU A 72 5.40 4.54 -1.81
CA LEU A 72 4.37 3.51 -1.68
C LEU A 72 3.37 3.57 -2.84
N ILE A 73 2.93 4.76 -3.27
CA ILE A 73 2.04 4.91 -4.44
C ILE A 73 2.72 4.34 -5.69
N GLU A 74 4.02 4.60 -5.90
CA GLU A 74 4.77 4.07 -7.04
C GLU A 74 4.82 2.52 -7.01
N GLU A 75 5.16 1.93 -5.86
CA GLU A 75 5.18 0.46 -5.68
C GLU A 75 3.81 -0.16 -5.94
N VAL A 76 2.75 0.43 -5.36
CA VAL A 76 1.38 -0.09 -5.51
C VAL A 76 0.86 0.14 -6.94
N SER A 77 1.28 1.20 -7.64
CA SER A 77 0.88 1.43 -9.04
C SER A 77 1.47 0.39 -9.99
N GLN A 78 2.69 -0.08 -9.72
CA GLN A 78 3.27 -1.19 -10.46
C GLN A 78 2.53 -2.50 -10.19
N LEU A 79 2.18 -2.77 -8.92
CA LEU A 79 1.35 -3.92 -8.54
C LEU A 79 -0.03 -3.86 -9.22
N ALA A 80 -0.65 -2.68 -9.27
CA ALA A 80 -1.94 -2.44 -9.90
C ALA A 80 -1.92 -2.80 -11.39
N THR A 81 -0.84 -2.45 -12.09
CA THR A 81 -0.64 -2.80 -13.50
C THR A 81 -0.45 -4.32 -13.69
N GLN A 82 0.31 -4.98 -12.81
CA GLN A 82 0.56 -6.42 -12.89
C GLN A 82 -0.67 -7.26 -12.56
N LEU A 83 -1.45 -6.84 -11.56
CA LEU A 83 -2.62 -7.54 -11.06
C LEU A 83 -3.92 -7.04 -11.70
N ASN A 84 -3.82 -6.10 -12.65
CA ASN A 84 -4.92 -5.53 -13.41
C ASN A 84 -6.05 -4.96 -12.53
N PHE A 85 -5.68 -4.24 -11.46
CA PHE A 85 -6.62 -3.49 -10.62
C PHE A 85 -6.35 -1.98 -10.69
N SER A 86 -7.36 -1.17 -10.36
CA SER A 86 -7.25 0.29 -10.35
C SER A 86 -6.96 0.82 -8.97
N LEU A 87 -6.07 1.82 -8.91
CA LEU A 87 -5.90 2.63 -7.71
C LEU A 87 -6.82 3.86 -7.79
N PRO A 88 -7.42 4.30 -6.67
CA PRO A 88 -8.09 5.59 -6.64
C PRO A 88 -7.03 6.67 -6.80
N VAL A 89 -6.86 7.14 -8.04
CA VAL A 89 -5.96 8.23 -8.39
C VAL A 89 -6.50 9.49 -7.72
N LYS A 90 -5.89 9.94 -6.63
CA LYS A 90 -5.94 11.34 -6.21
C LYS A 90 -4.55 11.88 -5.90
N PRO A 91 -3.80 12.32 -6.91
CA PRO A 91 -2.80 13.35 -6.74
C PRO A 91 -3.56 14.69 -6.61
N GLY A 92 -3.76 15.17 -5.38
CA GLY A 92 -4.33 16.50 -5.14
C GLY A 92 -5.87 16.55 -5.23
N GLY A 93 -6.48 17.06 -4.16
CA GLY A 93 -7.85 17.53 -4.23
C GLY A 93 -7.91 18.78 -5.11
N GLY A 94 -8.24 18.60 -6.39
CA GLY A 94 -8.97 19.62 -7.13
C GLY A 94 -10.45 19.45 -6.81
N TYR A 95 -10.96 20.26 -5.88
CA TYR A 95 -12.39 20.59 -5.86
C TYR A 95 -12.66 21.38 -7.12
N HIS A 96 -13.49 20.87 -8.03
CA HIS A 96 -14.28 21.70 -8.91
C HIS A 96 -15.68 21.11 -8.94
N VAL A 97 -16.54 21.69 -8.08
CA VAL A 97 -17.96 21.86 -8.35
C VAL A 97 -18.14 22.86 -9.49
#